data_AF-A0A955JUU1-F1
#
_entry.id   AF-A0A955JUU1-F1
#
_cell.length_a   1.000
_cell.length_b   1.000
_cell.length_c   1.000
_cell.angle_alpha   90.00
_cell.angle_beta   90.00
_cell.angle_gamma   90.00
#
_symmetry.space_group_name_H-M   'P 1'
#
loop_
_entity.id
_entity.type
_entity.pdbx_description
1 polymer ?
#
loop_
_entity_poly.entity_id
_entity_poly.type
_entity_poly.pdbx_seq_one_letter_code
_entity_poly.pdbx_strand_id
1 'polypeptide(L)'
;MNRYIEPVTTTLENCGLNLDQAIVFGGSVLAIHGIRKANDVDLLVDLDVFKHIEQASQLPNGQSVEIKETRIRGVTYPPRLVTPDRVTPGGLRVDLSVPYDLEEELAKTDQLTVDGLTLHCRTLAAIRKAKSCGTGRPKDLIDIWKINRHLRSTSV
;
A
#
# COMPACT_ATOMS: atom_id res chain seq x y z
N MET A 1 1.95 15.95 -14.81
CA MET A 1 2.08 14.72 -13.99
C MET A 1 1.60 15.03 -12.58
N ASN A 2 0.83 14.14 -11.95
CA ASN A 2 0.31 14.38 -10.61
C ASN A 2 1.44 14.19 -9.59
N ARG A 3 1.84 15.25 -8.89
CA ARG A 3 2.93 15.26 -7.89
C ARG A 3 2.76 14.27 -6.72
N TYR A 4 1.58 13.65 -6.59
CA TYR A 4 1.34 12.62 -5.58
C TYR A 4 1.68 11.21 -6.08
N ILE A 5 1.64 10.98 -7.39
CA ILE A 5 1.79 9.68 -8.03
C ILE A 5 3.27 9.31 -8.15
N GLU A 6 4.08 10.22 -8.67
CA GLU A 6 5.51 10.01 -8.95
C GLU A 6 6.28 9.35 -7.78
N PRO A 7 6.14 9.80 -6.50
CA PRO A 7 6.86 9.14 -5.42
C PRO A 7 6.42 7.69 -5.20
N VAL A 8 5.17 7.35 -5.51
CA VAL A 8 4.64 5.99 -5.39
C VAL A 8 5.15 5.12 -6.55
N THR A 9 4.99 5.56 -7.79
CA THR A 9 5.39 4.78 -8.98
C THR A 9 6.90 4.56 -9.02
N THR A 10 7.70 5.60 -8.74
CA THR A 10 9.16 5.46 -8.62
C THR A 10 9.57 4.53 -7.47
N THR A 11 8.84 4.53 -6.35
CA THR A 11 9.14 3.57 -5.27
C THR A 11 8.86 2.15 -5.75
N LEU A 12 7.69 1.90 -6.37
CA LEU A 12 7.28 0.57 -6.86
C LEU A 12 8.23 0.00 -7.92
N GLU A 13 8.66 0.82 -8.89
CA GLU A 13 9.65 0.42 -9.90
C GLU A 13 10.96 -0.02 -9.26
N ASN A 14 11.41 0.73 -8.25
CA ASN A 14 12.66 0.45 -7.58
C ASN A 14 12.59 -0.74 -6.63
N CYS A 15 11.41 -1.17 -6.18
CA CYS A 15 11.24 -2.32 -5.26
C CYS A 15 11.81 -3.63 -5.82
N GLY A 16 11.89 -3.77 -7.15
CA GLY A 16 12.29 -5.02 -7.79
C GLY A 16 11.31 -6.18 -7.60
N LEU A 17 10.09 -5.88 -7.12
CA LEU A 17 9.01 -6.86 -6.95
C LEU A 17 8.27 -7.07 -8.28
N ASN A 18 7.79 -8.29 -8.52
CA ASN A 18 6.80 -8.51 -9.56
C ASN A 18 5.45 -7.90 -9.10
N LEU A 19 5.10 -6.75 -9.67
CA LEU A 19 3.91 -5.99 -9.25
C LEU A 19 2.58 -6.71 -9.57
N ASP A 20 2.59 -7.71 -10.45
CA ASP A 20 1.41 -8.58 -10.68
C ASP A 20 1.10 -9.47 -9.47
N GLN A 21 2.07 -9.66 -8.57
CA GLN A 21 1.94 -10.46 -7.35
C GLN A 21 1.70 -9.59 -6.10
N ALA A 22 1.46 -8.29 -6.29
CA ALA A 22 1.29 -7.34 -5.20
C ALA A 22 0.00 -6.53 -5.36
N ILE A 23 -0.65 -6.23 -4.23
CA ILE A 23 -1.81 -5.33 -4.18
C ILE A 23 -1.42 -4.05 -3.47
N VAL A 24 -1.52 -2.93 -4.17
CA VAL A 24 -1.34 -1.59 -3.59
C VAL A 24 -2.57 -1.24 -2.76
N PHE A 25 -2.36 -0.82 -1.51
CA PHE A 25 -3.46 -0.41 -0.62
C PHE A 25 -3.15 0.87 0.16
N GLY A 26 -3.97 1.14 1.18
CA GLY A 26 -3.71 2.17 2.18
C GLY A 26 -3.63 3.58 1.62
N GLY A 27 -2.59 4.32 2.04
CA GLY A 27 -2.39 5.71 1.64
C GLY A 27 -1.98 5.88 0.17
N SER A 28 -1.32 4.86 -0.39
CA SER A 28 -0.79 4.89 -1.75
C SER A 28 -1.87 4.86 -2.82
N VAL A 29 -2.97 4.13 -2.59
CA VAL A 29 -4.15 4.20 -3.49
C VAL A 29 -4.70 5.62 -3.58
N LEU A 30 -4.75 6.36 -2.46
CA LEU A 30 -5.22 7.75 -2.48
C LEU A 30 -4.29 8.67 -3.27
N ALA A 31 -3.00 8.38 -3.29
CA ALA A 31 -2.02 9.11 -4.08
C ALA A 31 -2.16 8.81 -5.57
N ILE A 32 -2.35 7.54 -5.93
CA ILE A 32 -2.65 7.08 -7.30
C ILE A 32 -3.89 7.78 -7.87
N HIS A 33 -4.96 7.90 -7.09
CA HIS A 33 -6.16 8.64 -7.49
C HIS A 33 -6.03 10.18 -7.38
N GLY A 34 -4.86 10.70 -7.01
CA GLY A 34 -4.62 12.13 -6.90
C GLY A 34 -5.30 12.84 -5.72
N ILE A 35 -5.79 12.08 -4.75
CA ILE A 35 -6.58 12.57 -3.61
C ILE A 35 -5.68 13.22 -2.55
N ARG A 36 -4.52 12.60 -2.26
CA ARG A 36 -3.48 13.19 -1.37
C ARG A 36 -2.13 12.53 -1.57
N LYS A 37 -1.06 13.17 -1.09
CA LYS A 37 0.28 12.56 -1.01
C LYS A 37 0.28 11.31 -0.10
N ALA A 38 1.01 10.27 -0.50
CA ALA A 38 1.33 9.11 0.31
C ALA A 38 2.55 9.38 1.21
N ASN A 39 2.55 8.81 2.42
CA ASN A 39 3.71 8.86 3.32
C ASN A 39 4.61 7.64 3.17
N ASP A 40 4.01 6.55 2.69
CA ASP A 40 4.51 5.18 2.60
C ASP A 40 3.76 4.45 1.47
N VAL A 41 4.37 3.38 0.98
CA VAL A 41 3.80 2.43 0.02
C VAL A 41 3.37 1.18 0.77
N ASP A 42 2.06 0.99 0.87
CA ASP A 42 1.46 -0.19 1.50
C ASP A 42 1.21 -1.27 0.43
N LEU A 43 1.83 -2.45 0.57
CA LEU A 43 1.63 -3.59 -0.33
C LEU A 43 1.13 -4.83 0.43
N LEU A 44 0.13 -5.49 -0.13
CA LEU A 44 -0.17 -6.88 0.21
C LEU A 44 0.58 -7.78 -0.75
N VAL A 45 1.22 -8.81 -0.22
CA VAL A 45 1.96 -9.82 -1.01
C VAL A 45 1.61 -11.21 -0.53
N ASP A 46 1.86 -12.20 -1.38
CA ASP A 46 1.75 -13.61 -1.00
C ASP A 46 2.72 -13.98 0.13
N LEU A 47 2.38 -15.02 0.90
CA LEU A 47 3.20 -15.52 2.00
C LEU A 47 4.59 -15.98 1.52
N ASP A 48 4.69 -16.56 0.32
CA ASP A 48 5.98 -17.04 -0.20
C ASP A 48 6.89 -15.87 -0.59
N VAL A 49 6.33 -14.82 -1.20
CA VAL A 49 7.06 -13.57 -1.46
C VAL A 49 7.55 -12.96 -0.15
N PHE A 50 6.68 -12.90 0.86
CA PHE A 50 7.04 -12.37 2.17
C PHE A 50 8.17 -13.17 2.83
N LYS A 51 8.05 -14.50 2.89
CA LYS A 51 9.06 -15.39 3.50
C LYS A 51 10.40 -15.29 2.78
N HIS A 52 10.39 -15.18 1.46
CA HIS A 52 11.61 -15.01 0.68
C HIS A 52 12.36 -13.73 1.09
N ILE A 53 11.64 -12.61 1.20
CA ILE A 53 12.20 -11.31 1.60
C ILE A 53 12.64 -11.34 3.08
N GLU A 54 11.85 -11.95 3.96
CA GLU A 54 12.17 -12.12 5.37
C GLU A 54 13.48 -12.90 5.56
N GLN A 55 13.63 -14.04 4.88
CA GLN A 55 14.84 -14.87 4.93
C GLN A 55 16.06 -14.14 4.36
N ALA A 56 15.89 -13.39 3.27
CA ALA A 56 16.95 -12.57 2.70
C ALA A 56 17.28 -11.35 3.58
N SER A 57 16.37 -10.96 4.48
CA SER A 57 16.41 -9.70 5.25
C SER A 57 16.57 -8.45 4.38
N GLN A 58 16.22 -8.58 3.09
CA GLN A 58 16.33 -7.53 2.08
C GLN A 58 15.26 -7.72 0.99
N LEU A 59 14.78 -6.61 0.42
CA LEU A 59 14.02 -6.59 -0.82
C LEU A 59 14.89 -7.06 -2.01
N PRO A 60 14.29 -7.48 -3.14
CA PRO A 60 15.03 -7.91 -4.33
C PRO A 60 16.04 -6.90 -4.89
N ASN A 61 15.84 -5.61 -4.59
CA ASN A 61 16.74 -4.52 -4.95
C ASN A 61 17.92 -4.31 -3.97
N GLY A 62 18.07 -5.17 -2.96
CA GLY A 62 19.11 -5.10 -1.92
C GLY A 62 18.80 -4.18 -0.74
N GLN A 63 17.59 -3.61 -0.67
CA GLN A 63 17.19 -2.73 0.45
C GLN A 63 16.88 -3.54 1.70
N SER A 64 17.40 -3.12 2.87
CA SER A 64 17.11 -3.80 4.13
C SER A 64 15.64 -3.70 4.53
N VAL A 65 15.18 -4.73 5.24
CA VAL A 65 13.84 -4.77 5.85
C VAL A 65 13.94 -5.01 7.35
N GLU A 66 13.01 -4.44 8.09
CA GLU A 66 12.78 -4.69 9.51
C GLU A 66 11.46 -5.44 9.68
N ILE A 67 11.46 -6.48 10.52
CA ILE A 67 10.23 -7.16 10.91
C ILE A 67 9.57 -6.37 12.03
N LYS A 68 8.33 -5.93 11.80
CA LYS A 68 7.54 -5.21 12.79
C LYS A 68 6.36 -6.05 13.24
N GLU A 69 6.42 -6.53 14.47
CA GLU A 69 5.25 -7.14 15.11
C GLU A 69 4.23 -6.04 15.44
N THR A 70 2.97 -6.25 15.04
CA THR A 70 1.89 -5.30 15.34
C THR A 70 0.98 -5.91 16.39
N ARG A 71 0.83 -5.24 17.54
CA ARG A 71 -0.14 -5.61 18.58
C ARG A 71 -1.17 -4.50 18.76
N ILE A 72 -2.46 -4.83 18.66
CA ILE A 72 -3.56 -3.88 18.93
C ILE A 72 -4.47 -4.52 19.97
N ARG A 73 -4.64 -3.85 21.12
CA ARG A 73 -5.51 -4.31 22.22
C ARG A 73 -5.23 -5.77 22.66
N GLY A 74 -3.95 -6.15 22.69
CA GLY A 74 -3.52 -7.50 23.08
C GLY A 74 -3.60 -8.56 21.97
N VAL A 75 -4.13 -8.22 20.79
CA VAL A 75 -4.15 -9.12 19.62
C VAL A 75 -2.89 -8.90 18.79
N THR A 76 -2.12 -9.96 18.55
CA THR A 76 -1.00 -9.97 17.60
C THR A 76 -1.54 -10.13 16.18
N TYR A 77 -1.17 -9.21 15.32
CA TYR A 77 -1.49 -9.24 13.89
C TYR A 77 -0.36 -9.93 13.13
N PRO A 78 -0.66 -10.44 11.91
CA PRO A 78 0.38 -11.00 11.04
C PRO A 78 1.58 -10.06 10.93
N PRO A 79 2.81 -10.61 10.95
CA PRO A 79 4.02 -9.81 10.87
C PRO A 79 4.04 -8.98 9.59
N ARG A 80 4.70 -7.83 9.66
CA ARG A 80 4.92 -6.93 8.53
C ARG A 80 6.40 -6.72 8.33
N LEU A 81 6.83 -6.63 7.08
CA LEU A 81 8.17 -6.17 6.75
C LEU A 81 8.06 -4.70 6.37
N VAL A 82 8.89 -3.87 6.96
CA VAL A 82 8.97 -2.45 6.65
C VAL A 82 10.38 -2.12 6.24
N THR A 83 10.56 -1.29 5.22
CA THR A 83 11.88 -0.72 4.96
C THR A 83 12.16 0.41 5.97
N PRO A 84 13.42 0.81 6.19
CA PRO A 84 13.74 2.04 6.92
C PRO A 84 13.06 3.27 6.30
N ASP A 85 12.85 4.32 7.09
CA ASP A 85 12.29 5.57 6.58
C ASP A 85 13.24 6.19 5.52
N ARG A 86 12.72 6.31 4.28
CA ARG A 86 13.42 6.80 3.07
C ARG A 86 14.62 5.95 2.66
N VAL A 87 14.34 4.98 1.78
CA VAL A 87 15.34 4.01 1.31
C VAL A 87 16.16 4.53 0.13
N THR A 88 15.65 5.54 -0.58
CA THR A 88 16.36 6.26 -1.64
C THR A 88 16.04 7.76 -1.56
N PRO A 89 16.91 8.65 -2.07
CA PRO A 89 16.56 10.07 -2.22
C PRO A 89 15.28 10.23 -3.05
N GLY A 90 14.20 10.68 -2.40
CA GLY A 90 12.88 10.85 -3.05
C GLY A 90 11.94 9.64 -2.95
N GLY A 91 12.42 8.47 -2.52
CA GLY A 91 11.61 7.27 -2.33
C GLY A 91 10.80 7.26 -1.03
N LEU A 92 9.70 6.51 -1.03
CA LEU A 92 8.86 6.28 0.13
C LEU A 92 9.31 5.02 0.89
N ARG A 93 8.92 4.93 2.16
CA ARG A 93 9.00 3.66 2.91
C ARG A 93 8.05 2.64 2.29
N VAL A 94 8.45 1.37 2.20
CA VAL A 94 7.58 0.27 1.76
C VAL A 94 7.17 -0.58 2.96
N ASP A 95 5.87 -0.76 3.14
CA ASP A 95 5.26 -1.63 4.16
C ASP A 95 4.62 -2.85 3.47
N LEU A 96 5.25 -4.02 3.62
CA LEU A 96 4.73 -5.29 3.13
C LEU A 96 3.90 -5.98 4.23
N SER A 97 2.71 -6.45 3.87
CA SER A 97 1.84 -7.21 4.77
C SER A 97 1.32 -8.47 4.06
N VAL A 98 1.18 -9.57 4.80
CA VAL A 98 0.54 -10.79 4.29
C VAL A 98 -0.94 -10.77 4.70
N PRO A 99 -1.89 -10.83 3.75
CA PRO A 99 -3.30 -10.99 4.08
C PRO A 99 -3.60 -12.43 4.52
N TYR A 100 -4.74 -12.65 5.18
CA TYR A 100 -5.20 -14.02 5.49
C TYR A 100 -5.59 -14.79 4.22
N ASP A 101 -6.17 -14.10 3.25
CA ASP A 101 -6.60 -14.64 1.96
C ASP A 101 -6.30 -13.60 0.87
N LEU A 102 -5.36 -13.91 -0.03
CA LEU A 102 -4.94 -13.02 -1.10
C LEU A 102 -5.98 -12.97 -2.23
N GLU A 103 -6.69 -14.07 -2.50
CA GLU A 103 -7.72 -14.12 -3.54
C GLU A 103 -8.92 -13.25 -3.16
N GLU A 104 -9.34 -13.32 -1.89
CA GLU A 104 -10.38 -12.43 -1.36
C GLU A 104 -9.97 -10.95 -1.43
N GLU A 105 -8.68 -10.67 -1.29
CA GLU A 105 -8.15 -9.31 -1.43
C GLU A 105 -8.10 -8.84 -2.88
N LEU A 106 -7.71 -9.71 -3.83
CA LEU A 106 -7.75 -9.41 -5.27
C LEU A 106 -9.17 -9.04 -5.74
N ALA A 107 -10.20 -9.72 -5.22
CA ALA A 107 -11.59 -9.40 -5.54
C ALA A 107 -12.03 -7.98 -5.11
N LYS A 108 -11.23 -7.30 -4.27
CA LYS A 108 -11.46 -5.93 -3.80
C LYS A 108 -10.58 -4.91 -4.52
N THR A 109 -9.98 -5.27 -5.65
CA THR A 109 -9.06 -4.42 -6.42
C THR A 109 -9.61 -4.02 -7.77
N ASP A 110 -9.14 -2.89 -8.27
CA ASP A 110 -9.21 -2.47 -9.66
C ASP A 110 -7.79 -2.52 -10.26
N GLN A 111 -7.68 -2.84 -11.54
CA GLN A 111 -6.42 -2.73 -12.26
C GLN A 111 -6.28 -1.32 -12.84
N LEU A 112 -5.23 -0.61 -12.48
CA LEU A 112 -4.98 0.78 -12.89
C LEU A 112 -3.64 0.88 -13.61
N THR A 113 -3.62 1.58 -14.75
CA THR A 113 -2.38 1.94 -15.44
C THR A 113 -1.97 3.36 -15.06
N VAL A 114 -0.80 3.50 -14.45
CA VAL A 114 -0.29 4.75 -13.88
C VAL A 114 1.20 4.87 -14.17
N ASP A 115 1.61 5.97 -14.83
CA ASP A 115 3.00 6.18 -15.29
C ASP A 115 3.59 4.98 -16.07
N GLY A 116 2.74 4.25 -16.82
CA GLY A 116 3.16 3.06 -17.58
C GLY A 116 3.18 1.75 -16.77
N LEU A 117 2.99 1.81 -15.45
CA LEU A 117 2.86 0.63 -14.58
C LEU A 117 1.41 0.18 -14.52
N THR A 118 1.18 -1.11 -14.66
CA THR A 118 -0.14 -1.70 -14.41
C THR A 118 -0.16 -2.28 -13.00
N LEU A 119 -1.08 -1.79 -12.16
CA LEU A 119 -1.10 -2.05 -10.72
C LEU A 119 -2.45 -2.61 -10.30
N HIS A 120 -2.45 -3.66 -9.48
CA HIS A 120 -3.63 -4.04 -8.71
C HIS A 120 -3.77 -3.12 -7.50
N CYS A 121 -4.79 -2.27 -7.51
CA CYS A 121 -5.04 -1.29 -6.46
C CYS A 121 -6.35 -1.62 -5.75
N ARG A 122 -6.34 -1.69 -4.41
CA ARG A 122 -7.60 -1.84 -3.66
C ARG A 122 -8.55 -0.71 -4.02
N THR A 123 -9.82 -1.01 -4.29
CA THR A 123 -10.81 0.00 -4.70
C THR A 123 -10.96 1.09 -3.64
N LEU A 124 -11.30 2.31 -4.06
CA LEU A 124 -11.57 3.41 -3.12
C LEU A 124 -12.70 3.06 -2.13
N ALA A 125 -13.67 2.24 -2.54
CA ALA A 125 -14.73 1.73 -1.68
C ALA A 125 -14.19 0.79 -0.59
N ALA A 126 -13.30 -0.14 -0.95
CA ALA A 126 -12.65 -1.03 0.01
C ALA A 126 -11.74 -0.26 0.98
N ILE A 127 -10.96 0.71 0.48
CA ILE A 127 -10.13 1.60 1.33
C ILE A 127 -11.01 2.39 2.30
N ARG A 128 -12.12 2.97 1.83
CA ARG A 128 -13.08 3.69 2.68
C ARG A 128 -13.62 2.78 3.78
N LYS A 129 -14.07 1.57 3.43
CA LYS A 129 -14.59 0.58 4.39
C LYS A 129 -13.54 0.23 5.44
N ALA A 130 -12.31 -0.10 5.01
CA ALA A 130 -11.22 -0.44 5.91
C ALA A 130 -10.87 0.70 6.88
N LYS A 131 -10.89 1.95 6.41
CA LYS A 131 -10.67 3.13 7.26
C LYS A 131 -11.80 3.38 8.26
N SER A 132 -13.05 3.15 7.85
CA SER A 132 -14.21 3.26 8.75
C SER A 132 -14.20 2.20 9.84
N CYS A 133 -13.73 0.98 9.52
CA CYS A 133 -13.57 -0.12 10.47
C CYS A 133 -12.26 -0.01 11.29
N GLY A 134 -11.38 0.92 10.95
CA GLY A 134 -10.05 1.07 11.52
C GLY A 134 -10.05 1.69 12.92
N THR A 135 -8.84 1.85 13.46
CA THR A 135 -8.50 2.31 14.82
C THR A 135 -9.07 3.67 15.29
N GLY A 136 -9.94 4.33 14.52
CA GLY A 136 -10.50 5.64 14.86
C GLY A 136 -9.49 6.79 14.80
N ARG A 137 -8.40 6.65 14.03
CA ARG A 137 -7.38 7.70 13.94
C ARG A 137 -7.98 8.92 13.24
N PRO A 138 -7.71 10.16 13.69
CA PRO A 138 -8.20 11.36 13.03
C PRO A 138 -7.87 11.43 11.53
N LYS A 139 -6.69 10.92 11.13
CA LYS A 139 -6.28 10.86 9.72
C LYS A 139 -7.21 10.00 8.84
N ASP A 140 -7.81 8.95 9.40
CA ASP A 140 -8.69 8.05 8.65
C ASP A 140 -10.04 8.72 8.36
N LEU A 141 -10.54 9.55 9.29
CA LEU A 141 -11.74 10.37 9.05
C LEU A 141 -11.53 11.39 7.92
N ILE A 142 -10.36 12.03 7.88
CA ILE A 142 -9.99 12.96 6.81
C ILE A 142 -9.91 12.22 5.47
N ASP A 143 -9.28 11.05 5.44
CA ASP A 143 -9.17 10.24 4.22
C ASP A 143 -10.56 9.80 3.72
N ILE A 144 -11.45 9.35 4.60
CA ILE A 144 -12.84 9.00 4.24
C ILE A 144 -13.57 10.18 3.61
N TRP A 145 -13.45 11.37 4.20
CA TRP A 145 -14.06 12.59 3.66
C TRP A 145 -13.53 12.91 2.26
N LYS A 146 -12.21 12.83 2.06
CA LYS A 146 -11.56 13.08 0.76
C LYS A 146 -11.98 12.06 -0.30
N ILE A 147 -12.07 10.77 0.06
CA ILE A 147 -12.56 9.72 -0.83
C ILE A 147 -14.00 10.01 -1.25
N ASN A 148 -14.89 10.30 -0.30
CA ASN A 148 -16.29 10.60 -0.61
C ASN A 148 -16.44 11.84 -1.51
N ARG A 149 -15.62 12.87 -1.28
CA ARG A 149 -15.58 14.06 -2.15
C ARG A 149 -15.15 13.69 -3.57
N HIS A 150 -14.08 12.91 -3.71
CA HIS A 150 -13.57 12.47 -5.00
C HIS A 150 -14.60 11.65 -5.79
N LEU A 151 -15.20 10.65 -5.14
CA LEU A 151 -16.22 9.79 -5.76
C LEU A 151 -17.44 10.60 -6.24
N ARG A 152 -17.86 11.64 -5.50
CA ARG A 152 -18.95 12.52 -5.94
C ARG A 152 -18.57 13.37 -7.15
N SER A 153 -17.32 13.82 -7.25
CA SER A 153 -16.85 14.64 -8.37
C SER A 153 -16.64 13.86 -9.67
N THR A 154 -16.46 12.55 -9.60
CA THR A 154 -16.23 11.68 -10.78
C THR A 154 -17.51 10.98 -11.28
N SER A 155 -18.65 11.17 -10.61
CA SER A 155 -19.96 10.63 -11.02
C SER A 155 -20.79 11.62 -11.87
N VAL A 156 -20.16 12.66 -12.41
CA VAL A 156 -20.71 13.65 -13.34
C VAL A 156 -20.00 13.50 -14.67
#